data_AF-A0A7R9ZG25-F1
#
_entry.id   AF-A0A7R9ZG25-F1
#
_cell.length_a   1.000
_cell.length_b   1.000
_cell.length_c   1.000
_cell.angle_alpha   90.00
_cell.angle_beta   90.00
_cell.angle_gamma   90.00
#
_symmetry.space_group_name_H-M   'P 1'
#
loop_
_entity.id
_entity.type
_entity.pdbx_description
1 polymer ?
#
loop_
_entity_poly.entity_id
_entity_poly.type
_entity_poly.pdbx_seq_one_letter_code
_entity_poly.pdbx_strand_id
1 'polypeptide(L)'
;AEKMLASQKQVKNPSSLGSKSIPSDLENSLLALEIAASLLKKDRMDARQLGMESLCLLTDPTRAGIHTALIASRAVLTGSAQDESCDDEFIPEELGIREAILSLVQFGRLEEDAEYMDEMESDDEESANRHPEEQEHNNLLHNLALAVLANSLNVMENHGTKMAVASGGGSSAASVADTFLSGSKEISSRDLLATLLNSLGSAGQRPHDALLSARCLGSLCEASKDARRRAKEMNAKNVVATALDVGRRTHLKLQTASEKVLTTLEKVDNEQEGVLPT
;
A
#
# COMPACT_ATOMS: atom_id res chain seq x y z
N ALA A 1 1.35 34.39 71.47
CA ALA A 1 2.33 33.88 70.49
C ALA A 1 1.78 32.57 69.93
N GLU A 2 0.97 32.70 68.88
CA GLU A 2 0.24 31.63 68.20
C GLU A 2 1.19 30.65 67.51
N LYS A 3 0.95 29.35 67.71
CA LYS A 3 1.47 28.28 66.86
C LYS A 3 0.42 27.94 65.82
N MET A 4 0.66 28.34 64.57
CA MET A 4 -0.07 27.81 63.41
C MET A 4 0.44 26.40 63.08
N LEU A 5 -0.45 25.41 63.20
CA LEU A 5 -0.24 24.05 62.69
C LEU A 5 -0.88 23.96 61.30
N ALA A 6 -0.05 23.76 60.27
CA ALA A 6 -0.49 23.50 58.92
C ALA A 6 -0.87 22.01 58.77
N SER A 7 -2.16 21.72 58.57
CA SER A 7 -2.64 20.40 58.15
C SER A 7 -2.59 20.29 56.63
N GLN A 8 -1.59 19.57 56.11
CA GLN A 8 -1.56 19.10 54.72
C GLN A 8 -2.57 17.97 54.54
N LYS A 9 -3.61 18.21 53.74
CA LYS A 9 -4.56 17.21 53.28
C LYS A 9 -4.01 16.61 51.98
N GLN A 10 -3.43 15.41 52.05
CA GLN A 10 -3.04 14.64 50.87
C GLN A 10 -4.30 14.23 50.08
N VAL A 11 -4.50 14.85 48.91
CA VAL A 11 -5.45 14.38 47.91
C VAL A 11 -4.80 13.22 47.16
N LYS A 12 -5.21 12.01 47.51
CA LYS A 12 -4.85 10.77 46.82
C LYS A 12 -5.59 10.75 45.47
N ASN A 13 -4.89 11.08 44.38
CA ASN A 13 -5.41 10.88 43.03
C ASN A 13 -5.52 9.37 42.75
N PRO A 14 -6.70 8.83 42.38
CA PRO A 14 -6.79 7.49 41.85
C PRO A 14 -6.33 7.51 40.39
N SER A 15 -5.16 6.96 40.15
CA SER A 15 -4.69 6.52 38.83
C SER A 15 -5.70 5.51 38.27
N SER A 16 -6.55 5.97 37.33
CA SER A 16 -7.40 5.09 36.53
C SER A 16 -6.52 4.31 35.56
N LEU A 17 -6.23 3.06 35.91
CA LEU A 17 -5.80 2.04 34.97
C LEU A 17 -6.94 1.84 33.97
N GLY A 18 -6.72 2.32 32.74
CA GLY A 18 -7.64 2.20 31.62
C GLY A 18 -7.94 0.74 31.31
N SER A 19 -9.19 0.36 31.56
CA SER A 19 -9.76 -0.93 31.19
C SER A 19 -9.93 -1.03 29.67
N LYS A 20 -9.30 -2.05 29.08
CA LYS A 20 -9.41 -2.58 27.72
C LYS A 20 -10.71 -2.20 26.96
N SER A 21 -10.62 -1.27 26.02
CA SER A 21 -11.63 -0.99 24.97
C SER A 21 -11.18 -1.45 23.57
N ILE A 22 -10.21 -2.37 23.50
CA ILE A 22 -9.59 -2.85 22.25
C ILE A 22 -10.59 -3.51 21.26
N PRO A 23 -11.66 -4.22 21.69
CA PRO A 23 -12.58 -4.86 20.73
C PRO A 23 -13.28 -3.87 19.80
N SER A 24 -13.68 -2.70 20.31
CA SER A 24 -14.47 -1.74 19.52
C SER A 24 -13.66 -1.11 18.39
N ASP A 25 -12.37 -0.83 18.59
CA ASP A 25 -11.56 -0.14 17.58
C ASP A 25 -11.20 -1.06 16.41
N LEU A 26 -10.98 -2.34 16.69
CA LEU A 26 -10.80 -3.38 15.68
C LEU A 26 -12.07 -3.57 14.86
N GLU A 27 -13.22 -3.78 15.51
CA GLU A 27 -14.52 -3.93 14.85
C GLU A 27 -14.86 -2.71 13.97
N ASN A 28 -14.62 -1.50 14.48
CA ASN A 28 -14.83 -0.26 13.71
C ASN A 28 -13.92 -0.20 12.47
N SER A 29 -12.67 -0.65 12.59
CA SER A 29 -11.71 -0.67 11.47
C SER A 29 -12.13 -1.68 10.40
N LEU A 30 -12.58 -2.86 10.82
CA LEU A 30 -13.07 -3.91 9.92
C LEU A 30 -14.36 -3.47 9.20
N LEU A 31 -15.30 -2.89 9.94
CA LEU A 31 -16.53 -2.35 9.37
C LEU A 31 -16.25 -1.24 8.35
N ALA A 32 -15.29 -0.34 8.63
CA ALA A 32 -14.90 0.70 7.69
C ALA A 32 -14.29 0.14 6.40
N LEU A 33 -13.49 -0.94 6.51
CA LEU A 33 -12.94 -1.65 5.35
C LEU A 33 -14.02 -2.35 4.53
N GLU A 34 -14.97 -3.01 5.19
CA GLU A 34 -16.11 -3.67 4.52
C GLU A 34 -16.97 -2.65 3.76
N ILE A 35 -17.25 -1.49 4.36
CA ILE A 35 -17.96 -0.40 3.68
C ILE A 35 -17.17 0.07 2.46
N ALA A 36 -15.87 0.34 2.60
CA ALA A 36 -15.04 0.78 1.49
C ALA A 36 -14.98 -0.26 0.35
N ALA A 37 -14.85 -1.55 0.68
CA ALA A 37 -14.88 -2.65 -0.28
C ALA A 37 -16.23 -2.73 -1.02
N SER A 38 -17.34 -2.62 -0.27
CA SER A 38 -18.69 -2.66 -0.84
C SER A 38 -18.97 -1.51 -1.81
N LEU A 39 -18.34 -0.35 -1.60
CA LEU A 39 -18.43 0.83 -2.47
C LEU A 39 -17.65 0.63 -3.77
N LEU A 40 -16.49 -0.03 -3.72
CA LEU A 40 -15.70 -0.35 -4.92
C LEU A 40 -16.43 -1.32 -5.86
N LYS A 41 -17.24 -2.23 -5.31
CA LYS A 41 -18.06 -3.19 -6.07
C LYS A 41 -19.32 -2.57 -6.71
N LYS A 42 -19.59 -1.27 -6.52
CA LYS A 42 -20.75 -0.60 -7.14
C LYS A 42 -20.41 -0.15 -8.55
N ASP A 43 -21.42 -0.07 -9.43
CA ASP A 43 -21.24 0.41 -10.82
C ASP A 43 -21.09 1.94 -10.91
N ARG A 44 -21.52 2.66 -9.87
CA ARG A 44 -21.50 4.12 -9.89
C ARG A 44 -20.09 4.65 -9.66
N MET A 45 -19.63 5.52 -10.57
CA MET A 45 -18.34 6.21 -10.48
C MET A 45 -18.14 6.92 -9.13
N ASP A 46 -19.14 7.67 -8.65
CA ASP A 46 -19.04 8.40 -7.37
C ASP A 46 -18.87 7.46 -6.15
N ALA A 47 -19.55 6.31 -6.15
CA ALA A 47 -19.38 5.29 -5.13
C ALA A 47 -17.97 4.68 -5.15
N ARG A 48 -17.45 4.33 -6.33
CA ARG A 48 -16.09 3.81 -6.49
C ARG A 48 -15.02 4.79 -6.00
N GLN A 49 -15.17 6.07 -6.37
CA GLN A 49 -14.30 7.13 -5.86
C GLN A 49 -14.35 7.23 -4.34
N LEU A 50 -15.56 7.26 -3.75
CA LEU A 50 -15.71 7.33 -2.30
C LEU A 50 -15.07 6.12 -1.59
N GLY A 51 -15.22 4.91 -2.16
CA GLY A 51 -14.57 3.71 -1.65
C GLY A 51 -13.06 3.82 -1.65
N MET A 52 -12.49 4.32 -2.75
CA MET A 52 -11.04 4.49 -2.88
C MET A 52 -10.48 5.62 -2.01
N GLU A 53 -11.18 6.76 -1.89
CA GLU A 53 -10.83 7.84 -0.96
C GLU A 53 -10.86 7.37 0.49
N SER A 54 -11.82 6.50 0.83
CA SER A 54 -11.92 5.87 2.15
C SER A 54 -10.72 4.97 2.42
N LEU A 55 -10.31 4.12 1.47
CA LEU A 55 -9.08 3.32 1.61
C LEU A 55 -7.83 4.19 1.76
N CYS A 56 -7.75 5.30 1.02
CA CYS A 56 -6.64 6.26 1.13
C CYS A 56 -6.54 6.83 2.56
N LEU A 57 -7.67 7.12 3.19
CA LEU A 57 -7.75 7.57 4.58
C LEU A 57 -7.36 6.44 5.54
N LEU A 58 -7.94 5.25 5.36
CA LEU A 58 -7.74 4.11 6.24
C LEU A 58 -6.30 3.61 6.26
N THR A 59 -5.58 3.71 5.14
CA THR A 59 -4.16 3.31 5.03
C THR A 59 -3.17 4.37 5.51
N ASP A 60 -3.62 5.61 5.80
CA ASP A 60 -2.77 6.68 6.29
C ASP A 60 -2.69 6.66 7.84
N PRO A 61 -1.54 6.29 8.44
CA PRO A 61 -1.41 6.19 9.89
C PRO A 61 -1.55 7.54 10.61
N THR A 62 -1.38 8.66 9.91
CA THR A 62 -1.55 10.01 10.49
C THR A 62 -3.02 10.42 10.57
N ARG A 63 -3.89 9.80 9.77
CA ARG A 63 -5.32 10.14 9.67
C ARG A 63 -6.19 9.11 10.39
N ALA A 64 -5.95 7.82 10.15
CA ALA A 64 -6.73 6.73 10.75
C ALA A 64 -6.16 6.22 12.08
N GLY A 65 -4.91 6.57 12.39
CA GLY A 65 -4.17 5.97 13.49
C GLY A 65 -3.50 4.66 13.09
N ILE A 66 -2.46 4.30 13.84
CA ILE A 66 -1.54 3.23 13.43
C ILE A 66 -2.19 1.85 13.34
N HIS A 67 -3.13 1.54 14.24
CA HIS A 67 -3.78 0.24 14.31
C HIS A 67 -4.69 0.01 13.09
N THR A 68 -5.58 0.96 12.79
CA THR A 68 -6.45 0.91 11.62
C THR A 68 -5.64 0.88 10.32
N ALA A 69 -4.58 1.70 10.24
CA ALA A 69 -3.69 1.70 9.08
C ALA A 69 -3.01 0.35 8.86
N LEU A 70 -2.57 -0.34 9.91
CA LEU A 70 -1.99 -1.68 9.79
C LEU A 70 -2.99 -2.71 9.26
N ILE A 71 -4.23 -2.73 9.78
CA ILE A 71 -5.28 -3.64 9.32
C ILE A 71 -5.63 -3.38 7.86
N ALA A 72 -5.83 -2.10 7.49
CA ALA A 72 -6.12 -1.71 6.12
C ALA A 72 -4.98 -2.04 5.16
N SER A 73 -3.73 -1.80 5.58
CA SER A 73 -2.54 -2.12 4.79
C SER A 73 -2.40 -3.62 4.56
N ARG A 74 -2.74 -4.43 5.56
CA ARG A 74 -2.78 -5.89 5.43
C ARG A 74 -3.82 -6.31 4.42
N ALA A 75 -5.06 -5.82 4.53
CA ALA A 75 -6.13 -6.11 3.57
C ALA A 75 -5.73 -5.78 2.12
N VAL A 76 -5.05 -4.65 1.91
CA VAL A 76 -4.54 -4.25 0.59
C VAL A 76 -3.45 -5.20 0.05
N LEU A 77 -2.51 -5.63 0.90
CA LEU A 77 -1.33 -6.39 0.47
C LEU A 77 -1.55 -7.91 0.45
N THR A 78 -2.42 -8.43 1.30
CA THR A 78 -2.65 -9.88 1.42
C THR A 78 -4.04 -10.30 0.97
N GLY A 79 -4.97 -9.36 0.76
CA GLY A 79 -6.37 -9.66 0.47
C GLY A 79 -7.22 -9.96 1.72
N SER A 80 -6.61 -9.99 2.91
CA SER A 80 -7.30 -10.28 4.17
C SER A 80 -6.93 -9.27 5.26
N ALA A 81 -7.93 -8.86 6.04
CA ALA A 81 -7.74 -7.97 7.17
C ALA A 81 -7.34 -8.72 8.46
N GLN A 82 -7.51 -10.05 8.50
CA GLN A 82 -7.29 -10.88 9.68
C GLN A 82 -5.93 -11.59 9.67
N ASP A 83 -5.50 -12.01 10.86
CA ASP A 83 -4.33 -12.86 11.03
C ASP A 83 -4.69 -14.33 10.83
N GLU A 84 -3.85 -15.07 10.10
CA GLU A 84 -4.06 -16.50 9.81
C GLU A 84 -4.05 -17.38 11.07
N SER A 85 -3.67 -16.82 12.23
CA SER A 85 -3.61 -17.51 13.51
C SER A 85 -4.94 -17.59 14.25
N CYS A 86 -5.99 -16.92 13.77
CA CYS A 86 -7.33 -17.04 14.37
C CYS A 86 -8.09 -18.15 13.63
N ASP A 87 -8.13 -19.35 14.23
CA ASP A 87 -8.91 -20.52 13.78
C ASP A 87 -10.45 -20.29 13.79
N ASP A 88 -10.92 -19.03 13.84
CA ASP A 88 -12.35 -18.74 13.82
C ASP A 88 -12.89 -18.92 12.40
N GLU A 89 -13.82 -19.87 12.27
CA GLU A 89 -14.52 -20.34 11.06
C GLU A 89 -15.37 -19.26 10.33
N PHE A 90 -15.24 -17.99 10.74
CA PHE A 90 -15.92 -16.84 10.15
C PHE A 90 -14.90 -15.95 9.44
N ILE A 91 -14.21 -16.51 8.44
CA ILE A 91 -13.34 -15.72 7.56
C ILE A 91 -14.25 -14.78 6.76
N PRO A 92 -14.13 -13.45 6.91
CA PRO A 92 -14.85 -12.53 6.04
C PRO A 92 -14.50 -12.84 4.59
N GLU A 93 -15.53 -12.96 3.77
CA GLU A 93 -15.44 -13.12 2.32
C GLU A 93 -14.35 -12.20 1.75
N GLU A 94 -13.54 -12.70 0.81
CA GLU A 94 -12.48 -11.94 0.15
C GLU A 94 -13.02 -10.55 -0.25
N LEU A 95 -12.52 -9.50 0.41
CA LEU A 95 -13.09 -8.16 0.26
C LEU A 95 -12.95 -7.64 -1.18
N GLY A 96 -12.08 -8.24 -1.99
CA GLY A 96 -11.78 -7.81 -3.36
C GLY A 96 -10.92 -6.54 -3.41
N ILE A 97 -10.43 -6.05 -2.26
CA ILE A 97 -9.66 -4.81 -2.17
C ILE A 97 -8.32 -4.96 -2.89
N ARG A 98 -7.62 -6.08 -2.69
CA ARG A 98 -6.30 -6.30 -3.27
C ARG A 98 -6.39 -6.32 -4.80
N GLU A 99 -7.37 -7.04 -5.31
CA GLU A 99 -7.68 -7.20 -6.74
C GLU A 99 -8.03 -5.84 -7.34
N ALA A 100 -8.94 -5.09 -6.71
CA ALA A 100 -9.32 -3.75 -7.15
C ALA A 100 -8.12 -2.79 -7.23
N ILE A 101 -7.23 -2.82 -6.22
CA ILE A 101 -6.02 -1.99 -6.20
C ILE A 101 -5.05 -2.41 -7.31
N LEU A 102 -4.82 -3.71 -7.50
CA LEU A 102 -3.94 -4.21 -8.55
C LEU A 102 -4.50 -3.87 -9.94
N SER A 103 -5.79 -4.08 -10.18
CA SER A 103 -6.42 -3.74 -11.45
C SER A 103 -6.32 -2.26 -11.78
N LEU A 104 -6.59 -1.38 -10.80
CA LEU A 104 -6.45 0.06 -10.98
C LEU A 104 -4.99 0.48 -11.21
N VAL A 105 -4.02 -0.11 -10.51
CA VAL A 105 -2.60 0.23 -10.69
C VAL A 105 -2.08 -0.29 -12.03
N GLN A 106 -2.39 -1.52 -12.44
CA GLN A 106 -1.84 -2.17 -13.63
C GLN A 106 -2.57 -1.82 -14.93
N PHE A 107 -3.88 -1.58 -14.87
CA PHE A 107 -4.72 -1.31 -16.04
C PHE A 107 -5.33 0.08 -16.04
N GLY A 108 -5.32 0.79 -14.91
CA GLY A 108 -5.95 2.12 -14.80
C GLY A 108 -7.47 2.07 -14.69
N ARG A 109 -8.08 0.89 -14.59
CA ARG A 109 -9.54 0.69 -14.52
C ARG A 109 -9.88 -0.49 -13.62
N LEU A 110 -11.09 -0.48 -13.05
CA LEU A 110 -11.67 -1.67 -12.42
C LEU A 110 -12.26 -2.53 -13.54
N GLU A 111 -11.94 -3.82 -13.57
CA GLU A 111 -12.56 -4.75 -14.50
C GLU A 111 -14.00 -5.00 -14.03
N GLU A 112 -14.96 -4.66 -14.88
CA GLU A 112 -16.34 -5.09 -14.74
C GLU A 112 -16.44 -6.46 -15.43
N ASP A 113 -16.64 -7.52 -14.65
CA ASP A 113 -16.87 -8.91 -15.04
C ASP A 113 -16.44 -9.24 -16.49
N ALA A 114 -15.17 -9.66 -16.63
CA ALA A 114 -14.51 -10.03 -17.88
C ALA A 114 -15.08 -11.30 -18.56
N GLU A 115 -16.35 -11.66 -18.32
CA GLU A 115 -16.95 -12.89 -18.84
C GLU A 115 -17.22 -12.87 -20.36
N TYR A 116 -17.01 -11.75 -21.07
CA TYR A 116 -17.35 -11.65 -22.51
C TYR A 116 -16.34 -10.92 -23.42
N MET A 117 -15.15 -10.56 -22.94
CA MET A 117 -14.14 -9.90 -23.77
C MET A 117 -13.23 -10.95 -24.43
N ASP A 118 -13.71 -11.47 -25.56
CA ASP A 118 -13.00 -12.40 -26.45
C ASP A 118 -11.63 -11.82 -26.86
N GLU A 119 -10.60 -12.64 -26.78
CA GLU A 119 -9.19 -12.32 -26.93
C GLU A 119 -8.81 -11.82 -28.34
N MET A 120 -9.09 -10.58 -28.75
CA MET A 120 -8.46 -10.07 -30.00
C MET A 120 -8.43 -8.56 -30.31
N GLU A 121 -8.68 -7.66 -29.36
CA GLU A 121 -8.49 -6.22 -29.63
C GLU A 121 -7.24 -5.69 -28.91
N SER A 122 -6.28 -5.20 -29.69
CA SER A 122 -5.05 -4.59 -29.20
C SER A 122 -5.36 -3.36 -28.34
N ASP A 123 -4.80 -3.31 -27.14
CA ASP A 123 -4.94 -2.27 -26.09
C ASP A 123 -4.89 -0.80 -26.60
N ASP A 124 -4.29 -0.54 -27.76
CA ASP A 124 -4.10 0.80 -28.31
C ASP A 124 -5.37 1.42 -28.95
N GLU A 125 -6.34 0.62 -29.43
CA GLU A 125 -7.55 1.16 -30.08
C GLU A 125 -8.73 1.40 -29.12
N GLU A 126 -8.81 0.65 -28.01
CA GLU A 126 -9.91 0.77 -27.04
C GLU A 126 -9.85 2.10 -26.25
N SER A 127 -8.63 2.62 -26.02
CA SER A 127 -8.44 3.86 -25.25
C SER A 127 -8.95 5.10 -25.99
N ALA A 128 -9.08 5.07 -27.33
CA ALA A 128 -9.48 6.24 -28.11
C ALA A 128 -11.00 6.50 -28.09
N ASN A 129 -11.81 5.50 -27.75
CA ASN A 129 -13.27 5.57 -27.80
C ASN A 129 -13.94 5.82 -26.44
N ARG A 130 -13.18 5.93 -25.34
CA ARG A 130 -13.75 6.19 -24.01
C ARG A 130 -14.22 7.62 -23.87
N HIS A 131 -15.30 7.81 -23.12
CA HIS A 131 -15.81 9.14 -22.82
C HIS A 131 -14.75 9.90 -21.98
N PRO A 132 -14.43 11.17 -22.29
CA PRO A 132 -13.41 11.93 -21.57
C PRO A 132 -13.63 11.96 -20.04
N GLU A 133 -14.88 12.04 -19.60
CA GLU A 133 -15.24 12.04 -18.17
C GLU A 133 -14.88 10.71 -17.49
N GLU A 134 -15.07 9.58 -18.17
CA GLU A 134 -14.71 8.26 -17.64
C GLU A 134 -13.19 8.12 -17.54
N GLN A 135 -12.46 8.64 -18.54
CA GLN A 135 -11.00 8.64 -18.52
C GLN A 135 -10.44 9.49 -17.37
N GLU A 136 -11.03 10.67 -17.12
CA GLU A 136 -10.66 11.51 -15.97
C GLU A 136 -10.95 10.80 -14.64
N HIS A 137 -12.10 10.15 -14.53
CA HIS A 137 -12.47 9.36 -13.37
C HIS A 137 -11.51 8.20 -13.10
N ASN A 138 -11.19 7.42 -14.14
CA ASN A 138 -10.24 6.32 -14.06
C ASN A 138 -8.82 6.78 -13.69
N ASN A 139 -8.38 7.92 -14.24
CA ASN A 139 -7.12 8.55 -13.83
C ASN A 139 -7.11 8.93 -12.34
N LEU A 140 -8.23 9.43 -11.81
CA LEU A 140 -8.36 9.74 -10.39
C LEU A 140 -8.28 8.47 -9.53
N LEU A 141 -9.02 7.41 -9.90
CA LEU A 141 -8.99 6.14 -9.19
C LEU A 141 -7.59 5.49 -9.22
N HIS A 142 -6.91 5.53 -10.35
CA HIS A 142 -5.53 5.06 -10.48
C HIS A 142 -4.59 5.77 -9.50
N ASN A 143 -4.69 7.10 -9.41
CA ASN A 143 -3.86 7.90 -8.52
C ASN A 143 -4.14 7.60 -7.05
N LEU A 144 -5.41 7.44 -6.68
CA LEU A 144 -5.78 7.05 -5.33
C LEU A 144 -5.31 5.62 -5.01
N ALA A 145 -5.42 4.67 -5.96
CA ALA A 145 -4.95 3.30 -5.78
C ALA A 145 -3.42 3.24 -5.59
N LEU A 146 -2.66 4.01 -6.36
CA LEU A 146 -1.21 4.18 -6.14
C LEU A 146 -0.91 4.75 -4.75
N ALA A 147 -1.72 5.70 -4.26
CA ALA A 147 -1.54 6.29 -2.94
C ALA A 147 -1.87 5.28 -1.82
N VAL A 148 -2.95 4.51 -1.97
CA VAL A 148 -3.30 3.40 -1.07
C VAL A 148 -2.17 2.38 -1.02
N LEU A 149 -1.66 1.94 -2.16
CA LEU A 149 -0.55 0.99 -2.21
C LEU A 149 0.73 1.54 -1.57
N ALA A 150 1.09 2.79 -1.87
CA ALA A 150 2.26 3.44 -1.29
C ALA A 150 2.15 3.58 0.24
N ASN A 151 0.97 3.96 0.74
CA ASN A 151 0.69 4.04 2.17
C ASN A 151 0.83 2.66 2.82
N SER A 152 0.21 1.64 2.23
CA SER A 152 0.22 0.28 2.77
C SER A 152 1.63 -0.30 2.88
N LEU A 153 2.43 -0.16 1.83
CA LEU A 153 3.82 -0.59 1.83
C LEU A 153 4.66 0.17 2.87
N ASN A 154 4.47 1.48 2.98
CA ASN A 154 5.17 2.30 3.96
C ASN A 154 4.79 1.95 5.41
N VAL A 155 3.51 1.64 5.67
CA VAL A 155 3.05 1.18 6.98
C VAL A 155 3.70 -0.16 7.33
N MET A 156 3.75 -1.10 6.39
CA MET A 156 4.42 -2.39 6.60
C MET A 156 5.92 -2.25 6.84
N GLU A 157 6.60 -1.41 6.06
CA GLU A 157 8.04 -1.13 6.20
C GLU A 157 8.38 -0.58 7.59
N ASN A 158 7.59 0.37 8.10
CA ASN A 158 7.92 1.09 9.34
C ASN A 158 7.29 0.50 10.61
N HIS A 159 6.22 -0.28 10.47
CA HIS A 159 5.39 -0.70 11.60
C HIS A 159 5.01 -2.18 11.61
N GLY A 160 5.31 -2.95 10.57
CA GLY A 160 4.98 -4.37 10.49
C GLY A 160 5.56 -5.21 11.63
N THR A 161 6.74 -4.85 12.13
CA THR A 161 7.39 -5.54 13.27
C THR A 161 6.60 -5.43 14.58
N LYS A 162 5.82 -4.36 14.77
CA LYS A 162 5.02 -4.18 15.99
C LYS A 162 3.85 -5.15 16.07
N MET A 163 3.26 -5.51 14.92
CA MET A 163 2.19 -6.52 14.85
C MET A 163 2.74 -7.94 15.00
N ALA A 164 3.86 -8.23 14.33
CA ALA A 164 4.51 -9.54 14.38
C ALA A 164 4.77 -10.02 15.82
N VAL A 165 5.16 -9.11 16.71
CA VAL A 165 5.43 -9.42 18.12
C VAL A 165 4.13 -9.64 18.93
N ALA A 166 3.06 -8.93 18.59
CA ALA A 166 1.78 -9.03 19.30
C ALA A 166 1.01 -10.31 18.95
N SER A 167 1.08 -10.76 17.69
CA SER A 167 0.33 -11.93 17.22
C SER A 167 1.09 -13.26 17.34
N GLY A 168 2.37 -13.27 17.74
CA GLY A 168 3.15 -14.50 17.89
C GLY A 168 3.47 -15.26 16.59
N GLY A 169 3.01 -14.77 15.44
CA GLY A 169 3.18 -15.38 14.11
C GLY A 169 3.62 -14.37 13.05
N GLY A 170 4.72 -13.65 13.32
CA GLY A 170 5.13 -12.50 12.52
C GLY A 170 5.63 -12.82 11.12
N SER A 171 4.78 -12.70 10.10
CA SER A 171 5.21 -12.56 8.71
C SER A 171 6.12 -11.34 8.58
N SER A 172 7.35 -11.55 8.10
CA SER A 172 8.28 -10.45 7.87
C SER A 172 7.80 -9.57 6.72
N ALA A 173 8.19 -8.29 6.72
CA ALA A 173 7.86 -7.37 5.61
C ALA A 173 8.37 -7.90 4.25
N ALA A 174 9.50 -8.61 4.26
CA ALA A 174 10.04 -9.29 3.08
C ALA A 174 9.08 -10.37 2.56
N SER A 175 8.61 -11.26 3.44
CA SER A 175 7.66 -12.32 3.10
C SER A 175 6.37 -11.74 2.52
N VAL A 176 5.81 -10.71 3.15
CA VAL A 176 4.59 -10.04 2.66
C VAL A 176 4.81 -9.42 1.28
N ALA A 177 5.95 -8.75 1.06
CA ALA A 177 6.27 -8.17 -0.24
C ALA A 177 6.46 -9.24 -1.34
N ASP A 178 7.11 -10.36 -1.02
CA ASP A 178 7.32 -11.48 -1.95
C ASP A 178 6.00 -12.17 -2.32
N THR A 179 5.14 -12.44 -1.33
CA THR A 179 3.79 -12.99 -1.55
C THR A 179 2.92 -12.01 -2.33
N PHE A 180 3.00 -10.71 -2.03
CA PHE A 180 2.25 -9.68 -2.75
C PHE A 180 2.65 -9.65 -4.23
N LEU A 181 3.95 -9.62 -4.52
CA LEU A 181 4.47 -9.59 -5.89
C LEU A 181 4.18 -10.89 -6.66
N SER A 182 4.23 -12.03 -5.99
CA SER A 182 3.90 -13.32 -6.61
C SER A 182 2.43 -13.38 -6.96
N GLY A 183 1.53 -13.09 -6.01
CA GLY A 183 0.10 -13.06 -6.28
C GLY A 183 -0.34 -11.95 -7.24
N SER A 184 0.41 -10.86 -7.37
CA SER A 184 0.11 -9.84 -8.39
C SER A 184 0.20 -10.36 -9.82
N LYS A 185 1.00 -11.41 -10.07
CA LYS A 185 1.09 -12.10 -11.37
C LYS A 185 -0.01 -13.11 -11.60
N GLU A 186 -0.61 -13.61 -10.52
CA GLU A 186 -1.74 -14.54 -10.60
C GLU A 186 -3.03 -13.78 -10.94
N ILE A 187 -3.18 -12.58 -10.39
CA ILE A 187 -4.33 -11.70 -10.63
C ILE A 187 -4.24 -11.01 -12.00
N SER A 188 -3.02 -10.65 -12.45
CA SER A 188 -2.82 -9.89 -13.68
C SER A 188 -1.64 -10.41 -14.49
N SER A 189 -1.80 -10.44 -15.82
CA SER A 189 -0.72 -10.74 -16.75
C SER A 189 0.35 -9.65 -16.83
N ARG A 190 0.04 -8.41 -16.39
CA ARG A 190 0.99 -7.29 -16.40
C ARG A 190 1.91 -7.33 -15.20
N ASP A 191 3.22 -7.18 -15.41
CA ASP A 191 4.18 -7.13 -14.30
C ASP A 191 4.06 -5.80 -13.53
N LEU A 192 3.70 -5.87 -12.23
CA LEU A 192 3.52 -4.69 -11.38
C LEU A 192 4.78 -3.81 -11.31
N LEU A 193 5.98 -4.39 -11.25
CA LEU A 193 7.21 -3.61 -11.19
C LEU A 193 7.45 -2.87 -12.50
N ALA A 194 7.18 -3.51 -13.63
CA ALA A 194 7.25 -2.87 -14.93
C ALA A 194 6.27 -1.69 -15.04
N THR A 195 5.03 -1.87 -14.58
CA THR A 195 4.03 -0.79 -14.51
C THR A 195 4.51 0.39 -13.67
N LEU A 196 5.01 0.14 -12.45
CA LEU A 196 5.51 1.21 -11.58
C LEU A 196 6.72 1.93 -12.19
N LEU A 197 7.61 1.20 -12.87
CA LEU A 197 8.74 1.80 -13.57
C LEU A 197 8.29 2.67 -14.75
N ASN A 198 7.29 2.24 -15.51
CA ASN A 198 6.73 3.03 -16.61
C ASN A 198 6.09 4.33 -16.10
N SER A 199 5.32 4.28 -15.01
CA SER A 199 4.75 5.46 -14.36
C SER A 199 5.83 6.40 -13.83
N LEU A 200 6.91 5.86 -13.26
CA LEU A 200 8.07 6.64 -12.82
C LEU A 200 8.83 7.29 -13.99
N GLY A 201 9.01 6.57 -15.10
CA GLY A 201 9.64 7.09 -16.32
C GLY A 201 8.85 8.26 -16.95
N SER A 202 7.55 8.33 -16.68
CA SER A 202 6.65 9.39 -17.15
C SER A 202 6.64 10.64 -16.24
N ALA A 203 7.62 10.79 -15.34
CA ALA A 203 7.71 11.88 -14.36
C ALA A 203 7.57 13.29 -14.94
N GLY A 204 8.04 13.53 -16.16
CA GLY A 204 7.93 14.83 -16.81
C GLY A 204 6.49 15.23 -17.18
N GLN A 205 5.61 14.24 -17.36
CA GLN A 205 4.21 14.44 -17.73
C GLN A 205 3.28 14.25 -16.54
N ARG A 206 3.53 13.22 -15.72
CA ARG A 206 2.69 12.81 -14.58
C ARG A 206 3.54 12.72 -13.30
N PRO A 207 3.98 13.85 -12.73
CA PRO A 207 4.90 13.87 -11.60
C PRO A 207 4.31 13.29 -10.30
N HIS A 208 2.97 13.34 -10.15
CA HIS A 208 2.28 12.80 -8.99
C HIS A 208 2.32 11.26 -8.99
N ASP A 209 1.98 10.65 -10.11
CA ASP A 209 2.03 9.21 -10.34
C ASP A 209 3.46 8.71 -10.16
N ALA A 210 4.43 9.39 -10.78
CA ALA A 210 5.84 9.07 -10.62
C ALA A 210 6.30 9.12 -9.15
N LEU A 211 5.84 10.11 -8.38
CA LEU A 211 6.14 10.19 -6.94
C LEU A 211 5.60 8.98 -6.18
N LEU A 212 4.34 8.60 -6.43
CA LEU A 212 3.72 7.45 -5.76
C LEU A 212 4.38 6.13 -6.20
N SER A 213 4.65 5.97 -7.50
CA SER A 213 5.37 4.80 -8.02
C SER A 213 6.78 4.68 -7.46
N ALA A 214 7.52 5.79 -7.32
CA ALA A 214 8.82 5.80 -6.65
C ALA A 214 8.72 5.32 -5.19
N ARG A 215 7.69 5.73 -4.46
CA ARG A 215 7.46 5.26 -3.08
C ARG A 215 7.18 3.76 -3.03
N CYS A 216 6.26 3.27 -3.88
CA CYS A 216 5.96 1.84 -3.98
C CYS A 216 7.23 1.03 -4.31
N LEU A 217 7.97 1.44 -5.35
CA LEU A 217 9.21 0.77 -5.77
C LEU A 217 10.26 0.78 -4.66
N GLY A 218 10.41 1.90 -3.95
CA GLY A 218 11.35 2.02 -2.84
C GLY A 218 11.04 1.03 -1.73
N SER A 219 9.80 0.98 -1.26
CA SER A 219 9.39 0.07 -0.20
C SER A 219 9.46 -1.40 -0.63
N LEU A 220 9.03 -1.73 -1.86
CA LEU A 220 9.11 -3.10 -2.40
C LEU A 220 10.58 -3.56 -2.53
N CYS A 221 11.44 -2.75 -3.12
CA CYS A 221 12.85 -3.08 -3.27
C CYS A 221 13.59 -3.13 -1.92
N GLU A 222 13.17 -2.32 -0.94
CA GLU A 222 13.75 -2.34 0.39
C GLU A 222 13.39 -3.64 1.12
N ALA A 223 12.13 -4.05 1.05
CA ALA A 223 11.62 -5.25 1.72
C ALA A 223 12.05 -6.55 1.02
N SER A 224 12.04 -6.60 -0.31
CA SER A 224 12.28 -7.82 -1.10
C SER A 224 13.55 -7.73 -1.94
N LYS A 225 14.46 -8.68 -1.72
CA LYS A 225 15.67 -8.86 -2.55
C LYS A 225 15.31 -9.30 -3.97
N ASP A 226 14.26 -10.11 -4.12
CA ASP A 226 13.76 -10.54 -5.44
C ASP A 226 13.24 -9.36 -6.25
N ALA A 227 12.40 -8.51 -5.63
CA ALA A 227 11.89 -7.29 -6.25
C ALA A 227 13.02 -6.38 -6.69
N ARG A 228 14.03 -6.19 -5.84
CA ARG A 228 15.21 -5.38 -6.13
C ARG A 228 16.02 -5.93 -7.30
N ARG A 229 16.23 -7.25 -7.36
CA ARG A 229 16.94 -7.91 -8.46
C ARG A 229 16.19 -7.74 -9.77
N ARG A 230 14.88 -8.03 -9.79
CA ARG A 230 14.01 -7.84 -10.96
C ARG A 230 13.98 -6.40 -11.44
N ALA A 231 13.90 -5.42 -10.52
CA ALA A 231 13.98 -4.01 -10.87
C ALA A 231 15.32 -3.65 -11.53
N LYS A 232 16.44 -4.18 -11.04
CA LYS A 232 17.76 -4.00 -11.69
C LYS A 232 17.78 -4.57 -13.11
N GLU A 233 17.22 -5.77 -13.31
CA GLU A 233 17.11 -6.42 -14.63
C GLU A 233 16.27 -5.60 -15.63
N MET A 234 15.26 -4.86 -15.14
CA MET A 234 14.44 -3.93 -15.92
C MET A 234 15.06 -2.54 -16.13
N ASN A 235 16.37 -2.39 -15.95
CA ASN A 235 17.08 -1.10 -16.05
C ASN A 235 16.52 0.02 -15.14
N ALA A 236 15.96 -0.33 -13.97
CA ALA A 236 15.34 0.64 -13.06
C ALA A 236 16.26 1.81 -12.71
N LYS A 237 17.58 1.58 -12.59
CA LYS A 237 18.55 2.64 -12.27
C LYS A 237 18.47 3.83 -13.24
N ASN A 238 18.34 3.58 -14.54
CA ASN A 238 18.27 4.64 -15.55
C ASN A 238 16.94 5.40 -15.48
N VAL A 239 15.84 4.67 -15.26
CA VAL A 239 14.49 5.24 -15.10
C VAL A 239 14.45 6.14 -13.87
N VAL A 240 14.91 5.64 -12.71
CA VAL A 240 14.96 6.40 -11.45
C VAL A 240 15.88 7.62 -11.57
N ALA A 241 17.04 7.49 -12.24
CA ALA A 241 17.94 8.63 -12.46
C ALA A 241 17.30 9.75 -13.31
N THR A 242 16.50 9.37 -14.31
CA THR A 242 15.74 10.32 -15.14
C THR A 242 14.67 11.02 -14.32
N ALA A 243 13.88 10.27 -13.54
CA ALA A 243 12.86 10.84 -12.66
C ALA A 243 13.47 11.74 -11.56
N LEU A 244 14.66 11.39 -11.07
CA LEU A 244 15.42 12.19 -10.12
C LEU A 244 15.82 13.55 -10.70
N ASP A 245 16.32 13.59 -11.94
CA ASP A 245 16.66 14.84 -12.61
C ASP A 245 15.43 15.73 -12.82
N VAL A 246 14.28 15.15 -13.19
CA VAL A 246 13.00 15.86 -13.22
C VAL A 246 12.67 16.42 -11.83
N GLY A 247 12.71 15.58 -10.79
CA GLY A 247 12.43 15.97 -9.40
C GLY A 247 13.30 17.14 -8.91
N ARG A 248 14.60 17.14 -9.23
CA ARG A 248 15.52 18.23 -8.87
C ARG A 248 15.13 19.58 -9.48
N ARG A 249 14.46 19.57 -10.63
CA ARG A 249 14.06 20.78 -11.36
C ARG A 249 12.67 21.26 -10.96
N THR A 250 11.76 20.33 -10.66
CA THR A 250 10.33 20.66 -10.55
C THR A 250 9.68 20.25 -9.21
N HIS A 251 10.12 19.16 -8.57
CA HIS A 251 9.40 18.55 -7.44
C HIS A 251 10.33 17.92 -6.39
N LEU A 252 10.56 18.63 -5.26
CA LEU A 252 11.40 18.15 -4.15
C LEU A 252 10.97 16.78 -3.62
N LYS A 253 9.66 16.52 -3.50
CA LYS A 253 9.16 15.21 -3.01
C LYS A 253 9.56 14.06 -3.94
N LEU A 254 9.50 14.27 -5.26
CA LEU A 254 9.90 13.27 -6.26
C LEU A 254 11.41 13.05 -6.23
N GLN A 255 12.19 14.12 -6.07
CA GLN A 255 13.64 14.02 -5.87
C GLN A 255 13.94 13.11 -4.67
N THR A 256 13.41 13.42 -3.49
CA THR A 256 13.67 12.65 -2.27
C THR A 256 13.25 11.19 -2.39
N ALA A 257 12.07 10.92 -2.99
CA ALA A 257 11.62 9.56 -3.21
C ALA A 257 12.55 8.81 -4.17
N SER A 258 12.96 9.43 -5.27
CA SER A 258 13.85 8.82 -6.27
C SER A 258 15.26 8.58 -5.71
N GLU A 259 15.79 9.47 -4.87
CA GLU A 259 17.07 9.28 -4.16
C GLU A 259 17.02 8.06 -3.24
N LYS A 260 15.91 7.87 -2.50
CA LYS A 260 15.69 6.67 -1.68
C LYS A 260 15.73 5.41 -2.53
N VAL A 261 14.98 5.37 -3.65
CA VAL A 261 14.95 4.20 -4.54
C VAL A 261 16.34 3.90 -5.11
N LEU A 262 17.06 4.92 -5.60
CA LEU A 262 18.39 4.75 -6.17
C LEU A 262 19.37 4.16 -5.15
N THR A 263 19.35 4.68 -3.92
CA THR A 263 20.15 4.16 -2.80
C THR A 263 19.82 2.70 -2.51
N THR A 264 18.54 2.33 -2.49
CA THR A 264 18.10 0.95 -2.28
C THR A 264 18.55 0.03 -3.42
N LEU A 265 18.55 0.49 -4.68
CA LEU A 265 19.02 -0.27 -5.84
C LEU A 265 20.55 -0.43 -5.89
N GLU A 266 21.30 0.43 -5.22
CA GLU A 266 22.78 0.36 -5.15
C GLU A 266 23.29 -0.58 -4.06
N LYS A 267 22.44 -0.92 -3.08
CA LYS A 267 22.77 -1.94 -2.07
C LYS A 267 23.22 -3.23 -2.78
N VAL A 268 24.45 -3.63 -2.51
CA VAL A 268 25.01 -4.90 -2.96
C VAL A 268 24.28 -6.00 -2.18
N ASP A 269 23.85 -7.03 -2.91
CA ASP A 269 23.23 -8.21 -2.32
C ASP A 269 24.36 -9.05 -1.70
N ASN A 270 24.90 -8.60 -0.56
CA ASN A 270 26.03 -9.20 0.16
C ASN A 270 25.62 -10.53 0.84
N GLU A 271 25.09 -11.49 0.09
CA GLU A 271 24.79 -12.85 0.58
C GLU A 271 25.01 -13.96 -0.49
N GLN A 272 25.74 -13.67 -1.58
CA GLN A 272 26.23 -14.70 -2.51
C GLN A 272 27.72 -15.03 -2.25
N GLU A 273 28.07 -15.44 -1.04
CA GLU A 273 29.35 -16.13 -0.75
C GLU A 273 29.14 -17.13 0.40
N GLY A 274 28.41 -18.20 0.11
CA GLY A 274 28.18 -19.29 1.06
C GLY A 274 27.98 -20.67 0.41
N VAL A 275 28.15 -20.77 -0.92
CA VAL A 275 28.22 -22.07 -1.59
C VAL A 275 29.68 -22.50 -1.56
N LEU A 276 30.04 -23.24 -0.51
CA LEU A 276 31.31 -23.95 -0.40
C LEU A 276 31.49 -24.87 -1.62
N PRO A 277 32.63 -24.81 -2.33
CA PRO A 277 32.99 -25.87 -3.27
C PRO A 277 33.30 -27.14 -2.48
N THR A 278 32.66 -28.23 -2.88
CA THR A 278 32.82 -29.62 -2.41
C THR A 278 34.25 -30.13 -2.55
#